data_AF-A0A813J5A5-F1
#
_entry.id   AF-A0A813J5A5-F1
#
_cell.length_a   1.000
_cell.length_b   1.000
_cell.length_c   1.000
_cell.angle_alpha   90.00
_cell.angle_beta   90.00
_cell.angle_gamma   90.00
#
_symmetry.space_group_name_H-M   'P 1'
#
loop_
_entity.id
_entity.type
_entity.pdbx_description
1 polymer ?
#
loop_
_entity_poly.entity_id
_entity_poly.type
_entity_poly.pdbx_seq_one_letter_code
_entity_poly.pdbx_strand_id
1 'polypeptide(L)'
;SSMGDDPGAFAEQLGINPDALSFLWDVPSEIRLSIFANFNPSGTKDGNVHGRLQGYVRTVMKRNGLQPPEHVESAAPRPRREHWQDHAPPIASQGADAGSVWAFAEQLGLPDHAAEFLGALPEDVAQSVCRGFDPSGTKDGNVWGRLLGYIRSLWQRRLQLTEEAASFIRSLPEKIQMRVMVEFDASGSKDGNVSARLVGFANHLANRNGLAAVPVVVAPRARPQLAGGHANVDASEAVADFATTLGLDQGAYDFMQLLPDDVKMNVVSSFDPSGTKDGNIWGRLFSFIRTIFSRHAGWDRSHVDQLKRLPEEQQQDAMLAWMTRHARQAQTPVPSYVQPVRHPEPRTYSSSGGYGGRGGGGADSTLTNFVRQWGLDERVAGFLQALPAHLRDNVLRSFDGSATQDGNVWGRLLGFVRSNWGRSLGIDQASMAYIKSMPEDAQMVLMTEFDPSGTKDGNIVGRLMGFAKKAMAMAQAGASAYPAAASSQGGSCPNGDGEQSLESEPAVMDFIQRCGLDTSALEILEPLPADVLATVIANFNPSGTKDGNVSGRLHGYVRVVLARRGLGKAGSGPAKRQRMF
;
A
#
# COMPACT_ATOMS: atom_id res chain seq x y z
N SER A 1 -35.42 -13.11 -27.30
CA SER A 1 -36.50 -13.24 -26.32
C SER A 1 -36.46 -12.02 -25.43
N SER A 2 -37.49 -11.16 -25.43
CA SER A 2 -37.53 -10.10 -24.42
C SER A 2 -37.75 -10.78 -23.08
N MET A 3 -36.81 -10.61 -22.16
CA MET A 3 -37.06 -10.93 -20.77
C MET A 3 -38.28 -10.10 -20.37
N GLY A 4 -39.40 -10.78 -20.12
CA GLY A 4 -40.60 -10.13 -19.63
C GLY A 4 -40.30 -9.42 -18.32
N ASP A 5 -41.21 -8.57 -17.86
CA ASP A 5 -41.14 -7.89 -16.57
C ASP A 5 -41.34 -8.87 -15.39
N ASP A 6 -40.74 -10.06 -15.47
CA ASP A 6 -40.89 -11.17 -14.55
C ASP A 6 -39.58 -11.39 -13.75
N PRO A 7 -39.55 -10.96 -12.47
CA PRO A 7 -38.49 -11.27 -11.53
C PRO A 7 -38.13 -12.75 -11.42
N GLY A 8 -39.05 -13.68 -11.69
CA GLY A 8 -38.81 -15.12 -11.62
C GLY A 8 -37.77 -15.59 -12.65
N ALA A 9 -37.97 -15.23 -13.92
CA ALA A 9 -37.02 -15.53 -14.98
C ALA A 9 -35.64 -14.86 -14.75
N PHE A 10 -35.63 -13.67 -14.14
CA PHE A 10 -34.39 -12.99 -13.77
C PHE A 10 -33.67 -13.67 -12.60
N ALA A 11 -34.40 -14.21 -11.62
CA ALA A 11 -33.83 -14.98 -10.52
C ALA A 11 -33.13 -16.25 -11.02
N GLU A 12 -33.78 -16.97 -11.94
CA GLU A 12 -33.24 -18.18 -12.55
C GLU A 12 -31.93 -17.89 -13.31
N GLN A 13 -31.86 -16.79 -14.06
CA GLN A 13 -30.64 -16.37 -14.75
C GLN A 13 -29.48 -16.08 -13.80
N LEU A 14 -29.78 -15.54 -12.60
CA LEU A 14 -28.79 -15.20 -11.60
C LEU A 14 -28.44 -16.37 -10.65
N GLY A 15 -29.16 -17.51 -10.75
CA GLY A 15 -29.02 -18.62 -9.82
C GLY A 15 -29.44 -18.26 -8.38
N ILE A 16 -30.40 -17.34 -8.23
CA ILE A 16 -30.93 -16.90 -6.93
C ILE A 16 -32.31 -17.52 -6.73
N ASN A 17 -32.67 -17.85 -5.49
CA ASN A 17 -34.03 -18.28 -5.17
C ASN A 17 -35.04 -17.19 -5.58
N PRO A 18 -36.08 -17.51 -6.40
CA PRO A 18 -37.07 -16.54 -6.85
C PRO A 18 -37.78 -15.79 -5.71
N ASP A 19 -37.99 -16.42 -4.55
CA ASP A 19 -38.61 -15.78 -3.39
C ASP A 19 -37.77 -14.63 -2.82
N ALA A 20 -36.44 -14.73 -2.98
CA ALA A 20 -35.52 -13.68 -2.56
C ALA A 20 -35.62 -12.42 -3.44
N LEU A 21 -36.26 -12.52 -4.62
CA LEU A 21 -36.51 -11.38 -5.50
C LEU A 21 -37.93 -10.80 -5.37
N SER A 22 -38.70 -11.23 -4.37
CA SER A 22 -40.04 -10.69 -4.09
C SER A 22 -40.06 -9.15 -3.99
N PHE A 23 -39.00 -8.56 -3.43
CA PHE A 23 -38.87 -7.09 -3.32
C PHE A 23 -38.80 -6.35 -4.66
N LEU A 24 -38.50 -7.04 -5.77
CA LEU A 24 -38.52 -6.43 -7.09
C LEU A 24 -39.94 -6.15 -7.58
N TRP A 25 -40.96 -6.82 -7.02
CA TRP A 25 -42.35 -6.53 -7.33
C TRP A 25 -42.79 -5.13 -6.89
N ASP A 26 -42.19 -4.60 -5.82
CA ASP A 26 -42.45 -3.25 -5.28
C ASP A 26 -41.70 -2.14 -6.04
N VAL A 27 -40.81 -2.50 -6.97
CA VAL A 27 -40.09 -1.55 -7.81
C VAL A 27 -40.95 -1.24 -9.05
N PRO A 28 -41.14 0.05 -9.42
CA PRO A 28 -41.85 0.41 -10.65
C PRO A 28 -41.27 -0.30 -11.87
N SER A 29 -42.15 -0.73 -12.78
CA SER A 29 -41.83 -1.56 -13.96
C SER A 29 -40.67 -0.98 -14.78
N GLU A 30 -40.63 0.34 -14.96
CA GLU A 30 -39.62 1.02 -15.78
C GLU A 30 -38.22 0.89 -15.15
N ILE A 31 -38.16 0.96 -13.82
CA ILE A 31 -36.91 0.84 -13.05
C ILE A 31 -36.50 -0.62 -12.97
N ARG A 32 -37.44 -1.53 -12.81
CA ARG A 32 -37.20 -2.98 -12.80
C ARG A 32 -36.59 -3.46 -14.12
N LEU A 33 -37.15 -3.05 -15.26
CA LEU A 33 -36.57 -3.33 -16.58
C LEU A 33 -35.15 -2.75 -16.73
N SER A 34 -34.91 -1.54 -16.20
CA SER A 34 -33.56 -0.95 -16.18
C SER A 34 -32.60 -1.77 -15.32
N ILE A 35 -33.05 -2.32 -14.19
CA ILE A 35 -32.25 -3.19 -13.33
C ILE A 35 -31.92 -4.49 -14.07
N PHE A 36 -32.89 -5.13 -14.72
CA PHE A 36 -32.66 -6.36 -15.50
C PHE A 36 -31.66 -6.16 -16.62
N ALA A 37 -31.72 -5.04 -17.33
CA ALA A 37 -30.83 -4.75 -18.44
C ALA A 37 -29.39 -4.43 -18.01
N ASN A 38 -29.19 -3.82 -16.84
CA ASN A 38 -27.92 -3.20 -16.47
C ASN A 38 -27.22 -3.87 -15.28
N PHE A 39 -27.91 -4.74 -14.53
CA PHE A 39 -27.30 -5.42 -13.40
C PHE A 39 -26.29 -6.46 -13.87
N ASN A 40 -25.04 -6.31 -13.43
CA ASN A 40 -23.98 -7.27 -13.70
C ASN A 40 -23.64 -8.07 -12.43
N PRO A 41 -23.90 -9.39 -12.41
CA PRO A 41 -23.58 -10.24 -11.26
C PRO A 41 -22.07 -10.46 -11.08
N SER A 42 -21.25 -10.21 -12.10
CA SER A 42 -19.81 -10.39 -12.02
C SER A 42 -19.15 -9.38 -11.06
N GLY A 43 -18.16 -9.86 -10.31
CA GLY A 43 -17.37 -9.05 -9.38
C GLY A 43 -17.83 -9.11 -7.91
N THR A 44 -18.73 -10.01 -7.54
CA THR A 44 -18.85 -10.44 -6.13
C THR A 44 -17.64 -11.32 -5.80
N LYS A 45 -16.85 -10.94 -4.79
CA LYS A 45 -15.70 -11.76 -4.35
C LYS A 45 -16.15 -12.95 -3.49
N ASP A 46 -17.35 -12.86 -2.94
CA ASP A 46 -17.95 -13.75 -1.95
C ASP A 46 -19.12 -14.58 -2.53
N GLY A 47 -19.40 -14.45 -3.83
CA GLY A 47 -20.54 -15.13 -4.46
C GLY A 47 -21.92 -14.57 -4.05
N ASN A 48 -21.97 -13.49 -3.26
CA ASN A 48 -23.23 -12.93 -2.75
C ASN A 48 -23.91 -12.02 -3.80
N VAL A 49 -24.44 -12.64 -4.86
CA VAL A 49 -25.13 -11.92 -5.95
C VAL A 49 -26.38 -11.22 -5.45
N HIS A 50 -27.12 -11.82 -4.51
CA HIS A 50 -28.35 -11.26 -3.94
C HIS A 50 -28.11 -9.94 -3.19
N GLY A 51 -27.12 -9.90 -2.28
CA GLY A 51 -26.80 -8.67 -1.53
C GLY A 51 -26.31 -7.54 -2.44
N ARG A 52 -25.59 -7.89 -3.52
CA ARG A 52 -25.16 -6.92 -4.54
C ARG A 52 -26.35 -6.37 -5.33
N LEU A 53 -27.30 -7.23 -5.70
CA LEU A 53 -28.52 -6.83 -6.39
C LEU A 53 -29.34 -5.86 -5.54
N GLN A 54 -29.54 -6.14 -4.25
CA GLN A 54 -30.21 -5.22 -3.33
C GLN A 54 -29.51 -3.84 -3.26
N GLY A 55 -28.19 -3.82 -3.15
CA GLY A 55 -27.41 -2.57 -3.14
C GLY A 55 -27.55 -1.78 -4.46
N TYR A 56 -27.56 -2.49 -5.59
CA TYR A 56 -27.76 -1.88 -6.91
C TYR A 56 -29.17 -1.28 -7.04
N VAL A 57 -30.22 -2.01 -6.67
CA VAL A 57 -31.61 -1.55 -6.70
C VAL A 57 -31.78 -0.26 -5.90
N ARG A 58 -31.24 -0.20 -4.67
CA ARG A 58 -31.29 1.04 -3.85
C ARG A 58 -30.64 2.22 -4.54
N THR A 59 -29.50 2.00 -5.20
CA THR A 59 -28.77 3.05 -5.92
C THR A 59 -29.59 3.58 -7.10
N VAL A 60 -30.20 2.67 -7.87
CA VAL A 60 -31.05 3.04 -9.00
C VAL A 60 -32.32 3.77 -8.53
N MET A 61 -32.99 3.31 -7.47
CA MET A 61 -34.18 3.98 -6.94
C MET A 61 -33.87 5.38 -6.40
N LYS A 62 -32.77 5.51 -5.63
CA LYS A 62 -32.31 6.80 -5.11
C LYS A 62 -31.97 7.79 -6.24
N ARG A 63 -31.39 7.31 -7.34
CA ARG A 63 -31.08 8.15 -8.52
C ARG A 63 -32.35 8.67 -9.20
N ASN A 64 -33.46 7.94 -9.10
CA ASN A 64 -34.76 8.31 -9.65
C ASN A 64 -35.66 9.05 -8.62
N GLY A 65 -35.13 9.45 -7.46
CA GLY A 65 -35.88 10.17 -6.44
C GLY A 65 -36.93 9.34 -5.69
N LEU A 66 -36.89 8.01 -5.82
CA LEU A 66 -37.81 7.11 -5.12
C LEU A 66 -37.19 6.60 -3.81
N GLN A 67 -38.02 6.42 -2.80
CA GLN A 67 -37.61 5.71 -1.58
C GLN A 67 -37.56 4.21 -1.86
N PRO A 68 -36.50 3.50 -1.44
CA PRO A 68 -36.45 2.05 -1.57
C PRO A 68 -37.55 1.39 -0.73
N PRO A 69 -38.12 0.25 -1.15
CA PRO A 69 -39.15 -0.47 -0.40
C PRO A 69 -38.59 -0.84 0.99
N GLU A 70 -39.42 -0.73 2.04
CA GLU A 70 -39.02 -1.04 3.42
C GLU A 70 -38.44 -2.48 3.54
N HIS A 71 -38.91 -3.41 2.72
CA HIS A 71 -38.44 -4.80 2.70
C HIS A 71 -37.02 -4.96 2.12
N VAL A 72 -36.49 -3.94 1.43
CA VAL A 72 -35.10 -3.89 0.91
C VAL A 72 -34.13 -3.32 1.96
N GLU A 73 -34.63 -2.83 3.10
CA GLU A 73 -33.79 -2.48 4.24
C GLU A 73 -33.24 -3.74 4.90
N SER A 74 -32.03 -4.13 4.48
CA SER A 74 -31.18 -4.98 5.31
C SER A 74 -30.91 -4.23 6.61
N ALA A 75 -31.51 -4.74 7.70
CA ALA A 75 -31.29 -4.44 9.11
C ALA A 75 -31.10 -2.95 9.46
N ALA A 76 -32.08 -2.42 10.21
CA ALA A 76 -32.07 -1.11 10.87
C ALA A 76 -30.66 -0.58 11.24
N PRO A 77 -30.42 0.75 11.21
CA PRO A 77 -29.20 1.32 11.74
C PRO A 77 -29.02 0.84 13.18
N ARG A 78 -28.06 -0.07 13.40
CA ARG A 78 -27.83 -0.61 14.74
C ARG A 78 -27.53 0.58 15.67
N PRO A 79 -28.14 0.62 16.86
CA PRO A 79 -27.84 1.65 17.84
C PRO A 79 -26.33 1.71 18.05
N ARG A 80 -25.85 2.94 18.14
CA ARG A 80 -24.45 3.27 18.43
C ARG A 80 -24.03 2.43 19.64
N ARG A 81 -23.06 1.54 19.39
CA ARG A 81 -22.36 0.62 20.29
C ARG A 81 -22.27 1.14 21.75
N GLU A 82 -23.32 0.91 22.53
CA GLU A 82 -23.25 0.94 23.99
C GLU A 82 -22.85 -0.47 24.46
N HIS A 83 -21.64 -0.52 25.00
CA HIS A 83 -21.17 -1.44 26.04
C HIS A 83 -22.00 -2.72 26.30
N TRP A 84 -21.76 -3.78 25.52
CA TRP A 84 -22.21 -5.14 25.82
C TRP A 84 -21.29 -5.90 26.80
N GLN A 85 -20.52 -5.17 27.64
CA GLN A 85 -19.61 -5.80 28.61
C GLN A 85 -20.31 -6.27 29.90
N ASP A 86 -21.55 -5.87 30.18
CA ASP A 86 -22.13 -6.04 31.52
C ASP A 86 -23.17 -7.16 31.72
N HIS A 87 -23.59 -7.90 30.67
CA HIS A 87 -24.69 -8.87 30.80
C HIS A 87 -24.47 -10.27 30.20
N ALA A 88 -23.24 -10.66 29.88
CA ALA A 88 -22.94 -12.08 29.78
C ALA A 88 -22.91 -12.67 31.21
N PRO A 89 -23.65 -13.75 31.53
CA PRO A 89 -23.46 -14.41 32.81
C PRO A 89 -21.98 -14.75 32.97
N PRO A 90 -21.36 -14.47 34.12
CA PRO A 90 -19.95 -14.75 34.31
C PRO A 90 -19.76 -16.26 34.19
N ILE A 91 -19.24 -16.71 33.05
CA ILE A 91 -18.64 -18.04 32.96
C ILE A 91 -17.45 -17.95 33.92
N ALA A 92 -17.65 -18.53 35.10
CA ALA A 92 -16.68 -18.50 36.18
C ALA A 92 -15.31 -18.90 35.64
N SER A 93 -14.29 -18.17 36.07
CA SER A 93 -12.87 -18.38 35.74
C SER A 93 -12.34 -19.68 36.35
N GLN A 94 -12.98 -20.80 36.06
CA GLN A 94 -12.37 -22.11 36.18
C GLN A 94 -11.37 -22.22 35.02
N GLY A 95 -10.17 -22.71 35.29
CA GLY A 95 -9.16 -22.95 34.25
C GLY A 95 -9.80 -23.71 33.09
N ALA A 96 -9.31 -23.49 31.87
CA ALA A 96 -9.80 -24.23 30.72
C ALA A 96 -9.39 -25.70 30.86
N ASP A 97 -10.12 -26.43 31.68
CA ASP A 97 -10.08 -27.88 31.72
C ASP A 97 -10.52 -28.37 30.34
N ALA A 98 -10.01 -29.50 29.87
CA ALA A 98 -10.31 -30.00 28.52
C ALA A 98 -11.83 -30.13 28.27
N GLY A 99 -12.63 -30.30 29.33
CA GLY A 99 -14.09 -30.27 29.30
C GLY A 99 -14.71 -28.92 28.90
N SER A 100 -14.06 -27.78 29.15
CA SER A 100 -14.60 -26.45 28.81
C SER A 100 -14.61 -26.19 27.31
N VAL A 101 -13.63 -26.73 26.58
CA VAL A 101 -13.53 -26.56 25.12
C VAL A 101 -14.60 -27.37 24.40
N TRP A 102 -14.84 -28.61 24.84
CA TRP A 102 -15.90 -29.47 24.30
C TRP A 102 -17.29 -28.90 24.57
N ALA A 103 -17.56 -28.43 25.79
CA ALA A 103 -18.83 -27.77 26.11
C ALA A 103 -19.06 -26.50 25.26
N PHE A 104 -18.00 -25.71 25.03
CA PHE A 104 -18.07 -24.55 24.14
C PHE A 104 -18.37 -24.94 22.68
N ALA A 105 -17.73 -26.00 22.17
CA ALA A 105 -17.98 -26.47 20.82
C ALA A 105 -19.41 -27.00 20.63
N GLU A 106 -19.91 -27.75 21.61
CA GLU A 106 -21.29 -28.25 21.66
C GLU A 106 -22.30 -27.09 21.71
N GLN A 107 -22.04 -26.08 22.55
CA GLN A 107 -22.88 -24.88 22.66
C GLN A 107 -23.00 -24.12 21.31
N LEU A 108 -21.96 -24.15 20.49
CA LEU A 108 -21.93 -23.50 19.19
C LEU A 108 -22.39 -24.40 18.03
N GLY A 109 -22.73 -25.66 18.29
CA GLY A 109 -23.08 -26.64 17.26
C GLY A 109 -21.94 -26.92 16.29
N LEU A 110 -20.69 -26.87 16.77
CA LEU A 110 -19.51 -27.17 15.96
C LEU A 110 -19.33 -28.68 15.77
N PRO A 111 -18.79 -29.12 14.61
CA PRO A 111 -18.50 -30.53 14.39
C PRO A 111 -17.34 -31.03 15.28
N ASP A 112 -17.27 -32.34 15.54
CA ASP A 112 -16.27 -32.94 16.44
C ASP A 112 -14.82 -32.55 16.11
N HIS A 113 -14.46 -32.53 14.82
CA HIS A 113 -13.11 -32.14 14.40
C HIS A 113 -12.75 -30.68 14.75
N ALA A 114 -13.75 -29.80 14.88
CA ALA A 114 -13.54 -28.44 15.33
C ALA A 114 -13.28 -28.39 16.86
N ALA A 115 -13.98 -29.22 17.63
CA ALA A 115 -13.74 -29.36 19.07
C ALA A 115 -12.33 -29.94 19.34
N GLU A 116 -11.95 -30.99 18.61
CA GLU A 116 -10.60 -31.57 18.66
C GLU A 116 -9.52 -30.53 18.32
N PHE A 117 -9.74 -29.74 17.26
CA PHE A 117 -8.82 -28.66 16.90
C PHE A 117 -8.69 -27.60 17.99
N LEU A 118 -9.80 -27.14 18.56
CA LEU A 118 -9.78 -26.16 19.65
C LEU A 118 -9.03 -26.70 20.87
N GLY A 119 -9.17 -27.99 21.18
CA GLY A 119 -8.45 -28.66 22.27
C GLY A 119 -6.95 -28.85 21.99
N ALA A 120 -6.55 -28.88 20.72
CA ALA A 120 -5.16 -29.00 20.29
C ALA A 120 -4.43 -27.64 20.19
N LEU A 121 -5.15 -26.52 20.23
CA LEU A 121 -4.54 -25.20 20.22
C LEU A 121 -3.75 -24.96 21.52
N PRO A 122 -2.73 -24.08 21.49
CA PRO A 122 -2.10 -23.61 22.71
C PRO A 122 -3.14 -23.05 23.70
N GLU A 123 -2.99 -23.39 24.98
CA GLU A 123 -4.00 -23.14 26.03
C GLU A 123 -4.46 -21.67 26.08
N ASP A 124 -3.54 -20.73 25.97
CA ASP A 124 -3.82 -19.29 25.99
C ASP A 124 -4.66 -18.83 24.79
N VAL A 125 -4.49 -19.46 23.62
CA VAL A 125 -5.30 -19.18 22.42
C VAL A 125 -6.68 -19.80 22.57
N ALA A 126 -6.77 -21.06 23.01
CA ALA A 126 -8.06 -21.71 23.25
C ALA A 126 -8.92 -20.93 24.26
N GLN A 127 -8.33 -20.49 25.38
CA GLN A 127 -8.99 -19.64 26.37
C GLN A 127 -9.47 -18.31 25.78
N SER A 128 -8.64 -17.66 24.97
CA SER A 128 -8.99 -16.39 24.31
C SER A 128 -10.16 -16.58 23.33
N VAL A 129 -10.23 -17.72 22.65
CA VAL A 129 -11.31 -18.09 21.75
C VAL A 129 -12.61 -18.32 22.51
N CYS A 130 -12.60 -19.17 23.53
CA CYS A 130 -13.80 -19.46 24.33
C CYS A 130 -14.38 -18.21 25.02
N ARG A 131 -13.52 -17.26 25.42
CA ARG A 131 -13.96 -16.01 26.06
C ARG A 131 -14.41 -14.93 25.08
N GLY A 132 -13.77 -14.86 23.92
CA GLY A 132 -13.85 -13.70 23.04
C GLY A 132 -14.56 -13.92 21.71
N PHE A 133 -14.87 -15.17 21.35
CA PHE A 133 -15.56 -15.47 20.10
C PHE A 133 -17.06 -15.23 20.23
N ASP A 134 -17.60 -14.44 19.30
CA ASP A 134 -19.03 -14.21 19.15
C ASP A 134 -19.53 -14.84 17.83
N PRO A 135 -20.39 -15.87 17.91
CA PRO A 135 -20.98 -16.48 16.72
C PRO A 135 -21.99 -15.54 16.02
N SER A 136 -22.46 -14.48 16.69
CA SER A 136 -23.46 -13.57 16.13
C SER A 136 -22.95 -12.86 14.87
N GLY A 137 -23.81 -12.78 13.86
CA GLY A 137 -23.50 -12.10 12.60
C GLY A 137 -22.85 -12.96 11.51
N THR A 138 -22.84 -14.28 11.64
CA THR A 138 -22.76 -15.16 10.45
C THR A 138 -24.04 -14.99 9.63
N LYS A 139 -23.94 -14.53 8.39
CA LYS A 139 -25.10 -14.38 7.50
C LYS A 139 -25.52 -15.69 6.83
N ASP A 140 -24.58 -16.61 6.74
CA ASP A 140 -24.64 -17.89 6.03
C ASP A 140 -24.76 -19.10 6.96
N GLY A 141 -24.82 -18.87 8.28
CA GLY A 141 -24.81 -19.94 9.28
C GLY A 141 -23.46 -20.66 9.42
N ASN A 142 -22.41 -20.21 8.74
CA ASN A 142 -21.09 -20.84 8.78
C ASN A 142 -20.30 -20.38 10.02
N VAL A 143 -20.69 -20.88 11.19
CA VAL A 143 -20.05 -20.58 12.48
C VAL A 143 -18.59 -21.01 12.48
N TRP A 144 -18.29 -22.17 11.90
CA TRP A 144 -16.92 -22.69 11.81
C TRP A 144 -15.98 -21.79 11.01
N GLY A 145 -16.38 -21.36 9.81
CA GLY A 145 -15.56 -20.45 8.99
C GLY A 145 -15.26 -19.13 9.70
N ARG A 146 -16.24 -18.60 10.43
CA ARG A 146 -16.07 -17.38 11.26
C ARG A 146 -15.13 -17.63 12.44
N LEU A 147 -15.30 -18.75 13.14
CA LEU A 147 -14.44 -19.17 14.24
C LEU A 147 -12.99 -19.32 13.81
N LEU A 148 -12.74 -20.03 12.71
CA LEU A 148 -11.40 -20.21 12.16
C LEU A 148 -10.80 -18.86 11.74
N GLY A 149 -11.60 -17.95 11.17
CA GLY A 149 -11.20 -16.57 10.89
C GLY A 149 -10.78 -15.80 12.15
N TYR A 150 -11.53 -15.95 13.25
CA TYR A 150 -11.20 -15.34 14.54
C TYR A 150 -9.89 -15.89 15.12
N ILE A 151 -9.72 -17.22 15.10
CA ILE A 151 -8.50 -17.90 15.56
C ILE A 151 -7.29 -17.42 14.77
N ARG A 152 -7.37 -17.32 13.43
CA ARG A 152 -6.31 -16.72 12.59
C ARG A 152 -5.91 -15.33 13.08
N SER A 153 -6.88 -14.48 13.38
CA SER A 153 -6.62 -13.10 13.83
C SER A 153 -5.96 -13.02 15.21
N LEU A 154 -6.30 -13.94 16.13
CA LEU A 154 -5.64 -14.06 17.43
C LEU A 154 -4.21 -14.54 17.26
N TRP A 155 -4.04 -15.59 16.45
CA TRP A 155 -2.75 -16.23 16.25
C TRP A 155 -1.76 -15.33 15.48
N GLN A 156 -2.23 -14.57 14.48
CA GLN A 156 -1.46 -13.51 13.80
C GLN A 156 -0.96 -12.45 14.78
N ARG A 157 -1.83 -11.98 15.69
CA ARG A 157 -1.48 -10.99 16.71
C ARG A 157 -0.49 -11.55 17.73
N ARG A 158 -0.70 -12.78 18.17
CA ARG A 158 0.18 -13.47 19.14
C ARG A 158 1.60 -13.61 18.62
N LEU A 159 1.76 -14.04 17.36
CA LEU A 159 3.07 -14.30 16.76
C LEU A 159 3.67 -13.08 16.05
N GLN A 160 2.97 -11.94 16.03
CA GLN A 160 3.37 -10.72 15.33
C GLN A 160 3.73 -11.00 13.86
N LEU A 161 2.90 -11.79 13.17
CA LEU A 161 3.17 -12.17 11.79
C LEU A 161 3.02 -10.97 10.84
N THR A 162 3.88 -10.91 9.83
CA THR A 162 3.69 -9.92 8.75
C THR A 162 2.39 -10.20 8.00
N GLU A 163 1.85 -9.17 7.35
CA GLU A 163 0.63 -9.33 6.54
C GLU A 163 0.84 -10.32 5.38
N GLU A 164 2.06 -10.42 4.84
CA GLU A 164 2.37 -11.43 3.81
C GLU A 164 2.28 -12.86 4.37
N ALA A 165 2.88 -13.12 5.53
CA ALA A 165 2.81 -14.43 6.17
C ALA A 165 1.37 -14.79 6.57
N ALA A 166 0.59 -13.82 7.08
CA ALA A 166 -0.81 -14.02 7.40
C ALA A 166 -1.68 -14.27 6.15
N SER A 167 -1.39 -13.59 5.04
CA SER A 167 -2.04 -13.84 3.75
C SER A 167 -1.70 -15.23 3.21
N PHE A 168 -0.45 -15.67 3.38
CA PHE A 168 -0.04 -17.01 2.98
C PHE A 168 -0.75 -18.10 3.76
N ILE A 169 -0.81 -18.00 5.09
CA ILE A 169 -1.54 -18.99 5.88
C ILE A 169 -3.01 -19.06 5.44
N ARG A 170 -3.64 -17.92 5.14
CA ARG A 170 -5.02 -17.89 4.62
C ARG A 170 -5.19 -18.58 3.27
N SER A 171 -4.15 -18.62 2.42
CA SER A 171 -4.21 -19.27 1.11
C SER A 171 -3.98 -20.79 1.16
N LEU A 172 -3.51 -21.33 2.28
CA LEU A 172 -3.30 -22.77 2.41
C LEU A 172 -4.62 -23.52 2.55
N PRO A 173 -4.70 -24.81 2.18
CA PRO A 173 -5.85 -25.64 2.49
C PRO A 173 -6.13 -25.68 4.00
N GLU A 174 -7.41 -25.69 4.38
CA GLU A 174 -7.84 -25.53 5.77
C GLU A 174 -7.15 -26.48 6.75
N LYS A 175 -7.05 -27.75 6.36
CA LYS A 175 -6.34 -28.79 7.13
C LYS A 175 -4.88 -28.44 7.42
N ILE A 176 -4.19 -27.80 6.48
CA ILE A 176 -2.80 -27.35 6.66
C ILE A 176 -2.75 -26.15 7.61
N GLN A 177 -3.69 -25.21 7.48
CA GLN A 177 -3.75 -24.07 8.40
C GLN A 177 -3.92 -24.52 9.86
N MET A 178 -4.84 -25.45 10.10
CA MET A 178 -5.08 -26.01 11.43
C MET A 178 -3.82 -26.66 12.00
N ARG A 179 -3.13 -27.48 11.21
CA ARG A 179 -1.87 -28.11 11.63
C ARG A 179 -0.77 -27.08 11.89
N VAL A 180 -0.66 -26.05 11.08
CA VAL A 180 0.30 -24.96 11.33
C VAL A 180 0.01 -24.29 12.67
N MET A 181 -1.25 -24.00 13.00
CA MET A 181 -1.59 -23.32 14.26
C MET A 181 -1.34 -24.17 15.51
N VAL A 182 -1.46 -25.48 15.38
CA VAL A 182 -1.26 -26.46 16.47
C VAL A 182 0.22 -26.82 16.64
N GLU A 183 0.91 -27.12 15.55
CA GLU A 183 2.25 -27.72 15.58
C GLU A 183 3.39 -26.68 15.50
N PHE A 184 3.11 -25.45 15.04
CA PHE A 184 4.18 -24.46 14.87
C PHE A 184 4.65 -23.89 16.21
N ASP A 185 5.91 -24.14 16.53
CA ASP A 185 6.59 -23.57 17.69
C ASP A 185 7.44 -22.35 17.29
N ALA A 186 7.04 -21.17 17.76
CA ALA A 186 7.76 -19.93 17.53
C ALA A 186 9.05 -19.79 18.37
N SER A 187 9.16 -20.49 19.50
CA SER A 187 10.26 -20.30 20.46
C SER A 187 11.64 -20.65 19.91
N GLY A 188 11.71 -21.60 18.97
CA GLY A 188 12.96 -21.97 18.31
C GLY A 188 13.51 -20.96 17.27
N SER A 189 12.91 -19.78 17.07
CA SER A 189 13.43 -18.79 16.11
C SER A 189 14.61 -18.02 16.73
N LYS A 190 15.83 -18.36 16.32
CA LYS A 190 17.06 -17.72 16.83
C LYS A 190 17.28 -16.31 16.30
N ASP A 191 16.70 -16.00 15.15
CA ASP A 191 16.87 -14.75 14.38
C ASP A 191 15.73 -13.74 14.60
N GLY A 192 14.73 -14.09 15.42
CA GLY A 192 13.53 -13.28 15.61
C GLY A 192 12.58 -13.24 14.39
N ASN A 193 12.89 -13.94 13.30
CA ASN A 193 12.07 -13.93 12.08
C ASN A 193 11.04 -15.08 12.08
N VAL A 194 10.08 -14.97 13.02
CA VAL A 194 9.01 -15.95 13.20
C VAL A 194 8.19 -16.14 11.91
N SER A 195 8.00 -15.07 11.13
CA SER A 195 7.23 -15.10 9.87
C SER A 195 7.88 -15.98 8.80
N ALA A 196 9.18 -15.85 8.57
CA ALA A 196 9.88 -16.67 7.58
C ALA A 196 9.92 -18.15 8.00
N ARG A 197 10.18 -18.43 9.28
CA ARG A 197 10.21 -19.79 9.82
C ARG A 197 8.84 -20.47 9.72
N LEU A 198 7.78 -19.72 9.98
CA LEU A 198 6.41 -20.16 9.82
C LEU A 198 6.06 -20.50 8.37
N VAL A 199 6.45 -19.64 7.42
CA VAL A 199 6.25 -19.91 5.99
C VAL A 199 6.98 -21.19 5.60
N GLY A 200 8.23 -21.36 6.04
CA GLY A 200 8.99 -22.59 5.82
C GLY A 200 8.33 -23.84 6.42
N PHE A 201 7.83 -23.75 7.65
CA PHE A 201 7.12 -24.84 8.32
C PHE A 201 5.82 -25.22 7.62
N ALA A 202 5.04 -24.23 7.22
CA ALA A 202 3.79 -24.44 6.49
C ALA A 202 4.02 -25.08 5.10
N ASN A 203 5.07 -24.66 4.40
CA ASN A 203 5.50 -25.32 3.15
C ASN A 203 5.93 -26.78 3.39
N HIS A 204 6.68 -27.05 4.46
CA HIS A 204 7.05 -28.41 4.83
C HIS A 204 5.81 -29.29 5.09
N LEU A 205 4.81 -28.77 5.80
CA LEU A 205 3.54 -29.47 6.03
C LEU A 205 2.74 -29.69 4.74
N ALA A 206 2.66 -28.69 3.85
CA ALA A 206 1.98 -28.83 2.56
C ALA A 206 2.61 -29.96 1.73
N ASN A 207 3.95 -29.94 1.60
CA ASN A 207 4.71 -30.94 0.85
C ASN A 207 4.53 -32.35 1.41
N ARG A 208 4.56 -32.50 2.75
CA ARG A 208 4.40 -33.82 3.40
C ARG A 208 3.01 -34.43 3.21
N ASN A 209 1.98 -33.61 2.99
CA ASN A 209 0.61 -34.10 2.76
C ASN A 209 0.31 -34.32 1.26
N GLY A 210 1.31 -34.27 0.38
CA GLY A 210 1.12 -34.42 -1.06
C GLY A 210 0.31 -33.29 -1.70
N LEU A 211 0.15 -32.17 -0.99
CA LEU A 211 -0.49 -30.97 -1.50
C LEU A 211 0.62 -30.12 -2.13
N ALA A 212 0.55 -29.94 -3.46
CA ALA A 212 1.49 -29.11 -4.19
C ALA A 212 1.65 -27.74 -3.50
N ALA A 213 2.92 -27.32 -3.31
CA ALA A 213 3.26 -26.12 -2.56
C ALA A 213 2.51 -24.89 -3.10
N VAL A 214 1.95 -24.08 -2.20
CA VAL A 214 1.41 -22.76 -2.54
C VAL A 214 2.56 -21.76 -2.46
N PRO A 215 2.94 -21.07 -3.54
CA PRO A 215 4.10 -20.17 -3.52
C PRO A 215 3.81 -18.87 -2.76
N VAL A 216 4.73 -18.48 -1.88
CA VAL A 216 4.82 -17.11 -1.34
C VAL A 216 6.03 -16.43 -1.95
N VAL A 217 5.79 -15.31 -2.63
CA VAL A 217 6.85 -14.39 -3.04
C VAL A 217 7.29 -13.59 -1.81
N VAL A 218 8.28 -14.10 -1.07
CA VAL A 218 9.05 -13.28 -0.12
C VAL A 218 10.14 -12.57 -0.91
N ALA A 219 10.11 -11.23 -0.92
CA ALA A 219 11.11 -10.44 -1.62
C ALA A 219 12.52 -10.67 -1.02
N PRO A 220 13.58 -10.83 -1.83
CA PRO A 220 14.94 -10.97 -1.32
C PRO A 220 15.44 -9.60 -0.82
N ARG A 221 15.93 -9.53 0.42
CA ARG A 221 16.78 -8.44 0.90
C ARG A 221 18.17 -8.95 1.27
N ALA A 222 19.13 -8.04 1.05
CA ALA A 222 20.57 -8.25 0.89
C ALA A 222 21.23 -9.13 1.96
N ARG A 223 22.06 -10.08 1.50
CA ARG A 223 23.02 -10.79 2.34
C ARG A 223 24.14 -9.84 2.79
N PRO A 224 24.61 -9.91 4.04
CA PRO A 224 25.91 -9.38 4.44
C PRO A 224 27.00 -10.14 3.67
N GLN A 225 27.97 -9.41 3.13
CA GLN A 225 29.22 -10.00 2.64
C GLN A 225 29.94 -10.62 3.84
N LEU A 226 29.81 -11.93 4.01
CA LEU A 226 30.78 -12.73 4.75
C LEU A 226 31.64 -13.44 3.72
N ALA A 227 32.91 -13.06 3.71
CA ALA A 227 33.97 -13.78 3.03
C ALA A 227 34.08 -15.20 3.61
N GLY A 228 34.07 -16.21 2.74
CA GLY A 228 34.29 -17.60 3.14
C GLY A 228 33.81 -18.55 2.07
N GLY A 229 34.76 -19.16 1.35
CA GLY A 229 34.52 -20.03 0.20
C GLY A 229 33.53 -21.16 0.50
N HIS A 230 32.41 -21.13 -0.19
CA HIS A 230 31.53 -22.29 -0.34
C HIS A 230 31.58 -22.73 -1.80
N ALA A 231 31.71 -24.04 -1.98
CA ALA A 231 31.81 -24.73 -3.25
C ALA A 231 30.91 -24.09 -4.30
N ASN A 232 31.53 -23.68 -5.41
CA ASN A 232 30.84 -23.24 -6.61
C ASN A 232 30.12 -24.47 -7.17
N VAL A 233 28.91 -24.75 -6.67
CA VAL A 233 28.02 -25.72 -7.30
C VAL A 233 27.91 -25.27 -8.75
N ASP A 234 28.27 -26.15 -9.68
CA ASP A 234 28.35 -25.82 -11.09
C ASP A 234 26.96 -25.33 -11.53
N ALA A 235 26.86 -24.07 -11.94
CA ALA A 235 25.61 -23.47 -12.39
C ALA A 235 25.00 -24.30 -13.54
N SER A 236 25.83 -25.00 -14.31
CA SER A 236 25.40 -25.87 -15.39
C SER A 236 24.66 -27.12 -14.89
N GLU A 237 25.13 -27.74 -13.80
CA GLU A 237 24.48 -28.91 -13.19
C GLU A 237 23.12 -28.52 -12.59
N ALA A 238 23.07 -27.39 -11.89
CA ALA A 238 21.82 -26.87 -11.33
C ALA A 238 20.77 -26.56 -12.42
N VAL A 239 21.20 -26.06 -13.59
CA VAL A 239 20.31 -25.82 -14.73
C VAL A 239 19.84 -27.13 -15.37
N ALA A 240 20.68 -28.16 -15.45
CA ALA A 240 20.31 -29.47 -15.98
C ALA A 240 19.26 -30.18 -15.12
N ASP A 241 19.44 -30.19 -13.80
CA ASP A 241 18.46 -30.74 -12.86
C ASP A 241 17.14 -29.97 -12.92
N PHE A 242 17.22 -28.64 -12.99
CA PHE A 242 16.06 -27.77 -13.10
C PHE A 242 15.27 -28.00 -14.39
N ALA A 243 15.95 -28.07 -15.54
CA ALA A 243 15.32 -28.33 -16.83
C ALA A 243 14.64 -29.71 -16.88
N THR A 244 15.30 -30.73 -16.32
CA THR A 244 14.75 -32.09 -16.20
C THR A 244 13.51 -32.10 -15.31
N THR A 245 13.55 -31.40 -14.17
CA THR A 245 12.44 -31.32 -13.21
C THR A 245 11.20 -30.64 -13.81
N LEU A 246 11.42 -29.62 -14.64
CA LEU A 246 10.34 -28.87 -15.26
C LEU A 246 9.87 -29.44 -16.61
N GLY A 247 10.54 -30.47 -17.13
CA GLY A 247 10.25 -31.01 -18.46
C GLY A 247 10.45 -29.98 -19.57
N LEU A 248 11.49 -29.15 -19.46
CA LEU A 248 11.84 -28.18 -20.50
C LEU A 248 12.32 -28.90 -21.76
N ASP A 249 11.99 -28.39 -22.94
CA ASP A 249 12.57 -28.87 -24.18
C ASP A 249 14.06 -28.47 -24.30
N GLN A 250 14.73 -29.05 -25.29
CA GLN A 250 16.16 -28.82 -25.51
C GLN A 250 16.47 -27.34 -25.80
N GLY A 251 15.59 -26.63 -26.53
CA GLY A 251 15.81 -25.22 -26.87
C GLY A 251 15.74 -24.31 -25.64
N ALA A 252 14.77 -24.56 -24.77
CA ALA A 252 14.65 -23.89 -23.48
C ALA A 252 15.87 -24.13 -22.57
N TYR A 253 16.35 -25.37 -22.51
CA TYR A 253 17.57 -25.73 -21.77
C TYR A 253 18.82 -25.04 -22.35
N ASP A 254 19.01 -25.08 -23.67
CA ASP A 254 20.15 -24.46 -24.34
C ASP A 254 20.15 -22.94 -24.10
N PHE A 255 18.99 -22.29 -24.17
CA PHE A 255 18.86 -20.87 -23.83
C PHE A 255 19.25 -20.58 -22.38
N MET A 256 18.81 -21.40 -21.42
CA MET A 256 19.20 -21.24 -20.01
C MET A 256 20.71 -21.40 -19.80
N GLN A 257 21.37 -22.30 -20.52
CA GLN A 257 22.82 -22.48 -20.46
C GLN A 257 23.61 -21.26 -20.97
N LEU A 258 23.01 -20.47 -21.86
CA LEU A 258 23.62 -19.24 -22.39
C LEU A 258 23.46 -18.01 -21.48
N LEU A 259 22.64 -18.08 -20.43
CA LEU A 259 22.45 -16.97 -19.48
C LEU A 259 23.72 -16.73 -18.61
N PRO A 260 23.94 -15.51 -18.09
CA PRO A 260 24.95 -15.28 -17.06
C PRO A 260 24.69 -16.12 -15.80
N ASP A 261 25.75 -16.57 -15.12
CA ASP A 261 25.62 -17.51 -13.99
C ASP A 261 24.78 -16.97 -12.83
N ASP A 262 24.84 -15.67 -12.56
CA ASP A 262 24.02 -15.04 -11.54
C ASP A 262 22.54 -14.99 -11.94
N VAL A 263 22.25 -14.83 -13.24
CA VAL A 263 20.89 -14.94 -13.79
C VAL A 263 20.40 -16.38 -13.71
N LYS A 264 21.22 -17.37 -14.09
CA LYS A 264 20.91 -18.81 -13.98
C LYS A 264 20.52 -19.18 -12.56
N MET A 265 21.39 -18.87 -11.59
CA MET A 265 21.17 -19.21 -10.19
C MET A 265 19.93 -18.52 -9.61
N ASN A 266 19.65 -17.29 -10.02
CA ASN A 266 18.44 -16.58 -9.60
C ASN A 266 17.18 -17.22 -10.19
N VAL A 267 17.22 -17.61 -11.48
CA VAL A 267 16.12 -18.31 -12.14
C VAL A 267 15.87 -19.66 -11.47
N VAL A 268 16.89 -20.50 -11.30
CA VAL A 268 16.76 -21.84 -10.69
C VAL A 268 16.26 -21.76 -9.25
N SER A 269 16.71 -20.78 -8.47
CA SER A 269 16.32 -20.66 -7.04
C SER A 269 14.96 -20.01 -6.81
N SER A 270 14.49 -19.18 -7.74
CA SER A 270 13.32 -18.31 -7.52
C SER A 270 12.15 -18.55 -8.45
N PHE A 271 12.35 -19.30 -9.55
CA PHE A 271 11.27 -19.63 -10.46
C PHE A 271 10.32 -20.65 -9.83
N ASP A 272 9.03 -20.33 -9.88
CA ASP A 272 7.98 -21.23 -9.47
C ASP A 272 7.12 -21.63 -10.68
N PRO A 273 7.10 -22.92 -11.05
CA PRO A 273 6.29 -23.43 -12.14
C PRO A 273 4.79 -23.46 -11.80
N SER A 274 4.39 -23.28 -10.54
CA SER A 274 2.98 -23.36 -10.15
C SER A 274 2.15 -22.24 -10.78
N GLY A 275 0.91 -22.56 -11.15
CA GLY A 275 -0.05 -21.59 -11.70
C GLY A 275 -0.02 -21.38 -13.22
N THR A 276 0.66 -22.25 -13.98
CA THR A 276 0.42 -22.36 -15.43
C THR A 276 -0.91 -23.07 -15.66
N LYS A 277 -1.95 -22.35 -16.10
CA LYS A 277 -3.28 -22.94 -16.39
C LYS A 277 -3.31 -23.75 -17.69
N ASP A 278 -2.39 -23.45 -18.59
CA ASP A 278 -2.29 -23.92 -19.96
C ASP A 278 -1.19 -24.98 -20.15
N GLY A 279 -0.44 -25.31 -19.10
CA GLY A 279 0.72 -26.19 -19.19
C GLY A 279 1.92 -25.58 -19.91
N ASN A 280 1.88 -24.29 -20.28
CA ASN A 280 2.98 -23.61 -20.95
C ASN A 280 4.02 -23.12 -19.91
N ILE A 281 4.78 -24.08 -19.38
CA ILE A 281 5.85 -23.83 -18.40
C ILE A 281 6.91 -22.90 -19.00
N TRP A 282 7.28 -23.11 -20.26
CA TRP A 282 8.29 -22.31 -20.94
C TRP A 282 7.89 -20.85 -21.08
N GLY A 283 6.68 -20.52 -21.56
CA GLY A 283 6.25 -19.12 -21.69
C GLY A 283 6.26 -18.35 -20.37
N ARG A 284 5.94 -19.03 -19.26
CA ARG A 284 6.03 -18.47 -17.90
C ARG A 284 7.48 -18.30 -17.46
N LEU A 285 8.30 -19.33 -17.64
CA LEU A 285 9.74 -19.32 -17.34
C LEU A 285 10.45 -18.21 -18.11
N PHE A 286 10.21 -18.11 -19.41
CA PHE A 286 10.79 -17.09 -20.26
C PHE A 286 10.39 -15.67 -19.82
N SER A 287 9.12 -15.46 -19.46
CA SER A 287 8.67 -14.19 -18.89
C SER A 287 9.37 -13.83 -17.57
N PHE A 288 9.67 -14.83 -16.74
CA PHE A 288 10.41 -14.67 -15.49
C PHE A 288 11.89 -14.38 -15.74
N ILE A 289 12.55 -15.15 -16.62
CA ILE A 289 13.94 -14.92 -17.04
C ILE A 289 14.08 -13.49 -17.57
N ARG A 290 13.17 -13.04 -18.44
CA ARG A 290 13.17 -11.67 -18.96
C ARG A 290 13.13 -10.63 -17.83
N THR A 291 12.38 -10.87 -16.77
CA THR A 291 12.29 -9.94 -15.62
C THR A 291 13.60 -9.88 -14.83
N ILE A 292 14.22 -11.03 -14.55
CA ILE A 292 15.52 -11.10 -13.86
C ILE A 292 16.60 -10.46 -14.73
N PHE A 293 16.65 -10.86 -16.01
CA PHE A 293 17.63 -10.37 -16.96
C PHE A 293 17.53 -8.85 -17.18
N SER A 294 16.33 -8.29 -17.31
CA SER A 294 16.17 -6.83 -17.45
C SER A 294 16.75 -6.06 -16.26
N ARG A 295 16.64 -6.62 -15.05
CA ARG A 295 17.25 -6.04 -13.85
C ARG A 295 18.77 -6.16 -13.87
N HIS A 296 19.28 -7.33 -14.27
CA HIS A 296 20.71 -7.59 -14.41
C HIS A 296 21.34 -6.66 -15.47
N ALA A 297 20.67 -6.49 -16.60
CA ALA A 297 21.12 -5.67 -17.72
C ALA A 297 20.90 -4.17 -17.54
N GLY A 298 20.24 -3.75 -16.44
CA GLY A 298 19.90 -2.34 -16.19
C GLY A 298 18.93 -1.76 -17.22
N TRP A 299 18.10 -2.60 -17.85
CA TRP A 299 17.11 -2.14 -18.84
C TRP A 299 15.99 -1.36 -18.17
N ASP A 300 15.67 -0.20 -18.74
CA ASP A 300 14.49 0.56 -18.34
C ASP A 300 13.19 -0.11 -18.81
N ARG A 301 12.06 0.40 -18.33
CA ARG A 301 10.73 -0.13 -18.67
C ARG A 301 10.44 -0.03 -20.18
N SER A 302 10.95 0.99 -20.86
CA SER A 302 10.71 1.19 -22.29
C SER A 302 11.39 0.12 -23.13
N HIS A 303 12.62 -0.27 -22.80
CA HIS A 303 13.36 -1.36 -23.42
C HIS A 303 12.65 -2.70 -23.18
N VAL A 304 12.19 -2.93 -21.94
CA VAL A 304 11.42 -4.14 -21.62
C VAL A 304 10.14 -4.20 -22.45
N ASP A 305 9.43 -3.08 -22.60
CA ASP A 305 8.19 -3.01 -23.38
C ASP A 305 8.43 -3.14 -24.90
N GLN A 306 9.56 -2.67 -25.43
CA GLN A 306 10.00 -2.95 -26.80
C GLN A 306 10.29 -4.45 -26.98
N LEU A 307 11.00 -5.06 -26.04
CA LEU A 307 11.29 -6.50 -26.08
C LEU A 307 9.99 -7.30 -26.10
N LYS A 308 8.98 -6.96 -25.29
CA LYS A 308 7.71 -7.70 -25.24
C LYS A 308 6.93 -7.72 -26.56
N ARG A 309 7.21 -6.79 -27.47
CA ARG A 309 6.54 -6.69 -28.78
C ARG A 309 7.17 -7.58 -29.84
N LEU A 310 8.38 -8.06 -29.61
CA LEU A 310 9.06 -8.96 -30.53
C LEU A 310 8.49 -10.39 -30.37
N PRO A 311 8.48 -11.19 -31.44
CA PRO A 311 8.32 -12.64 -31.34
C PRO A 311 9.31 -13.25 -30.34
N GLU A 312 8.93 -14.35 -29.70
CA GLU A 312 9.71 -14.92 -28.60
C GLU A 312 11.17 -15.24 -28.99
N GLU A 313 11.38 -15.82 -30.17
CA GLU A 313 12.70 -16.09 -30.74
C GLU A 313 13.55 -14.82 -30.85
N GLN A 314 12.97 -13.72 -31.33
CA GLN A 314 13.65 -12.43 -31.42
C GLN A 314 13.92 -11.81 -30.04
N GLN A 315 13.11 -12.12 -29.03
CA GLN A 315 13.38 -11.70 -27.65
C GLN A 315 14.63 -12.42 -27.10
N GLN A 316 14.73 -13.74 -27.34
CA GLN A 316 15.88 -14.55 -26.96
C GLN A 316 17.16 -14.02 -27.63
N ASP A 317 17.11 -13.79 -28.94
CA ASP A 317 18.23 -13.23 -29.72
C ASP A 317 18.67 -11.87 -29.22
N ALA A 318 17.72 -10.97 -28.92
CA ALA A 318 18.03 -9.64 -28.40
C ALA A 318 18.75 -9.70 -27.03
N MET A 319 18.36 -10.64 -26.17
CA MET A 319 19.01 -10.87 -24.88
C MET A 319 20.44 -11.44 -25.07
N LEU A 320 20.62 -12.44 -25.94
CA LEU A 320 21.94 -13.03 -26.23
C LEU A 320 22.88 -12.04 -26.93
N ALA A 321 22.36 -11.22 -27.84
CA ALA A 321 23.12 -10.17 -28.51
C ALA A 321 23.58 -9.07 -27.53
N TRP A 322 22.77 -8.77 -26.50
CA TRP A 322 23.19 -7.88 -25.42
C TRP A 322 24.35 -8.49 -24.61
N MET A 323 24.25 -9.76 -24.21
CA MET A 323 25.31 -10.45 -23.46
C MET A 323 26.62 -10.50 -24.26
N THR A 324 26.54 -10.81 -25.56
CA THR A 324 27.71 -10.87 -26.45
C THR A 324 28.41 -9.51 -26.56
N ARG A 325 27.64 -8.41 -26.65
CA ARG A 325 28.20 -7.06 -26.66
C ARG A 325 28.88 -6.71 -25.34
N HIS A 326 28.27 -7.07 -24.22
CA HIS A 326 28.82 -6.79 -22.89
C HIS A 326 30.09 -7.61 -22.60
N ALA A 327 30.13 -8.87 -23.01
CA ALA A 327 31.32 -9.72 -22.90
C ALA A 327 32.50 -9.15 -23.70
N ARG A 328 32.25 -8.61 -24.90
CA ARG A 328 33.29 -7.92 -25.71
C ARG A 328 33.80 -6.65 -25.04
N GLN A 329 32.93 -5.88 -24.41
CA GLN A 329 33.33 -4.67 -23.65
C GLN A 329 34.15 -5.01 -22.41
N ALA A 330 33.87 -6.12 -21.73
CA ALA A 330 34.66 -6.57 -20.60
C ALA A 330 36.07 -7.06 -21.00
N GLN A 331 36.23 -7.55 -22.24
CA GLN A 331 37.50 -8.05 -22.75
C GLN A 331 38.38 -7.01 -23.43
N THR A 332 37.94 -5.75 -23.61
CA THR A 332 38.83 -4.74 -24.17
C THR A 332 39.99 -4.52 -23.21
N PRO A 333 41.24 -4.91 -23.56
CA PRO A 333 42.36 -4.73 -22.68
C PRO A 333 42.54 -3.23 -22.44
N VAL A 334 42.51 -2.84 -21.17
CA VAL A 334 42.86 -1.47 -20.77
C VAL A 334 44.25 -1.20 -21.36
N PRO A 335 44.42 -0.21 -22.26
CA PRO A 335 45.72 0.09 -22.83
C PRO A 335 46.67 0.38 -21.66
N SER A 336 47.62 -0.53 -21.43
CA SER A 336 48.69 -0.34 -20.46
C SER A 336 49.61 0.76 -20.98
N TYR A 337 49.20 2.00 -20.81
CA TYR A 337 50.10 3.15 -20.87
C TYR A 337 50.97 3.12 -19.62
N VAL A 338 51.98 2.24 -19.62
CA VAL A 338 53.18 2.45 -18.82
C VAL A 338 53.96 3.54 -19.56
N GLN A 339 53.66 4.80 -19.26
CA GLN A 339 54.57 5.89 -19.59
C GLN A 339 55.78 5.80 -18.65
N PRO A 340 57.02 5.76 -19.16
CA PRO A 340 58.20 5.84 -18.32
C PRO A 340 58.29 7.24 -17.69
N VAL A 341 58.31 7.26 -16.36
CA VAL A 341 58.56 8.46 -15.54
C VAL A 341 59.94 9.02 -15.91
N ARG A 342 59.96 10.08 -16.72
CA ARG A 342 61.15 10.94 -16.86
C ARG A 342 61.16 11.93 -15.70
N HIS A 343 62.20 11.83 -14.88
CA HIS A 343 62.58 12.84 -13.88
C HIS A 343 62.71 14.24 -14.52
N PRO A 344 62.16 15.29 -13.91
CA PRO A 344 62.47 16.66 -14.31
C PRO A 344 63.67 17.21 -13.51
N GLU A 345 64.58 17.85 -14.24
CA GLU A 345 65.64 18.72 -13.73
C GLU A 345 65.09 19.96 -13.01
N PRO A 346 65.90 20.59 -12.12
CA PRO A 346 65.50 21.78 -11.39
C PRO A 346 65.67 23.04 -12.25
N ARG A 347 64.57 23.69 -12.61
CA ARG A 347 64.58 25.08 -13.10
C ARG A 347 63.82 26.01 -12.16
N THR A 348 64.61 26.86 -11.52
CA THR A 348 64.39 28.23 -11.07
C THR A 348 63.00 28.86 -11.26
N TYR A 349 62.44 29.30 -10.12
CA TYR A 349 61.66 30.51 -9.86
C TYR A 349 60.99 31.20 -11.05
N SER A 350 59.66 31.13 -11.09
CA SER A 350 58.79 32.25 -11.46
C SER A 350 57.37 32.06 -10.90
N SER A 351 57.07 32.88 -9.89
CA SER A 351 55.78 33.49 -9.56
C SER A 351 54.59 33.17 -10.49
N SER A 352 53.59 32.46 -9.97
CA SER A 352 52.20 32.95 -9.88
C SER A 352 51.31 31.91 -9.18
N GLY A 353 50.59 32.35 -8.15
CA GLY A 353 49.70 31.52 -7.36
C GLY A 353 48.45 31.11 -8.12
N GLY A 354 48.04 29.86 -7.91
CA GLY A 354 46.79 29.32 -8.44
C GLY A 354 46.41 28.07 -7.69
N TYR A 355 45.74 28.22 -6.55
CA TYR A 355 45.13 27.13 -5.79
C TYR A 355 43.97 26.53 -6.61
N GLY A 356 44.27 25.54 -7.45
CA GLY A 356 43.29 24.74 -8.17
C GLY A 356 42.73 23.62 -7.30
N GLY A 357 41.75 23.95 -6.45
CA GLY A 357 40.94 22.97 -5.71
C GLY A 357 40.01 22.21 -6.66
N ARG A 358 40.42 21.03 -7.09
CA ARG A 358 39.68 20.16 -8.02
C ARG A 358 39.30 18.88 -7.27
N GLY A 359 38.01 18.65 -6.97
CA GLY A 359 37.59 17.35 -6.42
C GLY A 359 36.19 17.16 -5.81
N GLY A 360 35.30 18.15 -5.77
CA GLY A 360 34.03 18.05 -5.01
C GLY A 360 32.71 18.00 -5.81
N GLY A 361 32.71 18.09 -7.14
CA GLY A 361 31.51 18.45 -7.93
C GLY A 361 30.55 17.31 -8.34
N GLY A 362 30.76 16.07 -7.91
CA GLY A 362 30.01 14.92 -8.45
C GLY A 362 28.56 14.82 -7.96
N ALA A 363 28.33 14.99 -6.66
CA ALA A 363 27.03 14.75 -6.04
C ALA A 363 26.00 15.83 -6.43
N ASP A 364 26.39 17.10 -6.41
CA ASP A 364 25.49 18.21 -6.77
C ASP A 364 25.04 18.13 -8.23
N SER A 365 25.93 17.69 -9.14
CA SER A 365 25.57 17.55 -10.56
C SER A 365 24.45 16.55 -10.82
N THR A 366 24.36 15.47 -10.04
CA THR A 366 23.33 14.44 -10.21
C THR A 366 21.96 14.97 -9.78
N LEU A 367 21.90 15.69 -8.66
CA LEU A 367 20.67 16.29 -8.16
C LEU A 367 20.16 17.39 -9.10
N THR A 368 21.06 18.28 -9.57
CA THR A 368 20.67 19.34 -10.53
C THR A 368 20.13 18.76 -11.82
N ASN A 369 20.73 17.69 -12.34
CA ASN A 369 20.24 17.00 -13.55
C ASN A 369 18.87 16.36 -13.32
N PHE A 370 18.65 15.74 -12.17
CA PHE A 370 17.36 15.13 -11.82
C PHE A 370 16.24 16.18 -11.71
N VAL A 371 16.49 17.29 -11.00
CA VAL A 371 15.53 18.39 -10.84
C VAL A 371 15.17 18.98 -12.21
N ARG A 372 16.17 19.21 -13.07
CA ARG A 372 15.98 19.68 -14.45
C ARG A 372 15.21 18.69 -15.31
N GLN A 373 15.53 17.40 -15.22
CA GLN A 373 14.91 16.34 -16.02
C GLN A 373 13.39 16.25 -15.77
N TRP A 374 12.96 16.47 -14.53
CA TRP A 374 11.57 16.31 -14.13
C TRP A 374 10.81 17.65 -13.98
N GLY A 375 11.44 18.77 -14.33
CA GLY A 375 10.83 20.10 -14.21
C GLY A 375 10.45 20.47 -12.77
N LEU A 376 11.24 20.03 -11.80
CA LEU A 376 11.00 20.27 -10.38
C LEU A 376 11.58 21.64 -9.98
N ASP A 377 11.00 22.26 -8.96
CA ASP A 377 11.48 23.55 -8.46
C ASP A 377 12.67 23.40 -7.49
N GLU A 378 13.28 24.53 -7.12
CA GLU A 378 14.42 24.59 -6.19
C GLU A 378 14.03 24.11 -4.78
N ARG A 379 12.76 24.26 -4.40
CA ARG A 379 12.25 23.80 -3.10
C ARG A 379 12.32 22.27 -3.02
N VAL A 380 11.98 21.58 -4.11
CA VAL A 380 12.11 20.13 -4.23
C VAL A 380 13.59 19.72 -4.20
N ALA A 381 14.48 20.48 -4.83
CA ALA A 381 15.92 20.23 -4.75
C ALA A 381 16.41 20.27 -3.29
N GLY A 382 16.04 21.31 -2.53
CA GLY A 382 16.35 21.43 -1.11
C GLY A 382 15.80 20.27 -0.27
N PHE A 383 14.55 19.86 -0.53
CA PHE A 383 13.95 18.69 0.12
C PHE A 383 14.74 17.41 -0.16
N LEU A 384 15.07 17.13 -1.44
CA LEU A 384 15.83 15.95 -1.82
C LEU A 384 17.23 15.95 -1.20
N GLN A 385 17.89 17.11 -1.13
CA GLN A 385 19.20 17.25 -0.50
C GLN A 385 19.14 16.93 1.00
N ALA A 386 18.06 17.31 1.68
CA ALA A 386 17.82 17.11 3.10
C ALA A 386 17.37 15.67 3.47
N LEU A 387 17.07 14.81 2.49
CA LEU A 387 16.76 13.41 2.77
C LEU A 387 17.99 12.63 3.27
N PRO A 388 17.80 11.57 4.09
CA PRO A 388 18.86 10.62 4.38
C PRO A 388 19.52 10.10 3.10
N ALA A 389 20.87 10.06 3.06
CA ALA A 389 21.63 9.78 1.83
C ALA A 389 21.15 8.52 1.08
N HIS A 390 20.92 7.42 1.79
CA HIS A 390 20.44 6.17 1.21
C HIS A 390 19.05 6.29 0.56
N LEU A 391 18.16 7.13 1.10
CA LEU A 391 16.85 7.39 0.50
C LEU A 391 16.98 8.31 -0.71
N ARG A 392 17.80 9.37 -0.61
CA ARG A 392 18.09 10.28 -1.72
C ARG A 392 18.64 9.52 -2.92
N ASP A 393 19.65 8.69 -2.72
CA ASP A 393 20.28 7.92 -3.81
C ASP A 393 19.29 6.94 -4.46
N ASN A 394 18.44 6.29 -3.65
CA ASN A 394 17.39 5.42 -4.17
C ASN A 394 16.33 6.20 -4.97
N VAL A 395 15.99 7.41 -4.54
CA VAL A 395 15.05 8.29 -5.25
C VAL A 395 15.65 8.75 -6.58
N LEU A 396 16.88 9.25 -6.57
CA LEU A 396 17.58 9.71 -7.78
C LEU A 396 17.75 8.58 -8.82
N ARG A 397 17.95 7.34 -8.35
CA ARG A 397 18.15 6.18 -9.24
C ARG A 397 16.85 5.56 -9.75
N SER A 398 15.80 5.52 -8.95
CA SER A 398 14.64 4.65 -9.19
C SER A 398 13.31 5.38 -9.36
N PHE A 399 13.27 6.69 -9.17
CA PHE A 399 12.07 7.47 -9.45
C PHE A 399 11.85 7.65 -10.96
N ASP A 400 10.60 7.45 -11.38
CA ASP A 400 10.14 7.68 -12.74
C ASP A 400 8.87 8.55 -12.72
N GLY A 401 9.02 9.79 -13.17
CA GLY A 401 7.96 10.78 -13.29
C GLY A 401 7.14 10.66 -14.59
N SER A 402 7.58 9.86 -15.57
CA SER A 402 6.98 9.82 -16.92
C SER A 402 5.54 9.30 -16.94
N ALA A 403 5.18 8.47 -15.95
CA ALA A 403 3.86 7.86 -15.84
C ALA A 403 2.82 8.72 -15.09
N THR A 404 3.07 10.03 -14.93
CA THR A 404 2.08 10.96 -14.38
C THR A 404 1.14 11.44 -15.50
N GLN A 405 -0.16 11.16 -15.37
CA GLN A 405 -1.15 11.55 -16.39
C GLN A 405 -1.61 13.01 -16.23
N ASP A 406 -1.48 13.55 -15.02
CA ASP A 406 -1.97 14.85 -14.58
C ASP A 406 -0.88 15.94 -14.56
N GLY A 407 0.35 15.61 -14.95
CA GLY A 407 1.51 16.51 -14.86
C GLY A 407 2.02 16.75 -13.44
N ASN A 408 1.42 16.15 -12.41
CA ASN A 408 1.80 16.38 -11.01
C ASN A 408 2.99 15.49 -10.59
N VAL A 409 4.17 15.78 -11.15
CA VAL A 409 5.41 15.04 -10.87
C VAL A 409 5.80 15.14 -9.39
N TRP A 410 5.58 16.30 -8.75
CA TRP A 410 5.87 16.51 -7.33
C TRP A 410 5.05 15.58 -6.43
N GLY A 411 3.73 15.54 -6.59
CA GLY A 411 2.86 14.66 -5.77
C GLY A 411 3.24 13.18 -5.92
N ARG A 412 3.65 12.78 -7.12
CA ARG A 412 4.16 11.43 -7.41
C ARG A 412 5.51 11.17 -6.72
N LEU A 413 6.44 12.11 -6.81
CA LEU A 413 7.75 12.05 -6.15
C LEU A 413 7.61 11.96 -4.64
N LEU A 414 6.82 12.83 -4.02
CA LEU A 414 6.56 12.83 -2.59
C LEU A 414 5.93 11.50 -2.15
N GLY A 415 4.98 10.98 -2.93
CA GLY A 415 4.40 9.65 -2.70
C GLY A 415 5.41 8.51 -2.76
N PHE A 416 6.36 8.56 -3.71
CA PHE A 416 7.44 7.59 -3.87
C PHE A 416 8.45 7.65 -2.71
N VAL A 417 8.92 8.84 -2.36
CA VAL A 417 9.84 9.08 -1.22
C VAL A 417 9.21 8.55 0.06
N ARG A 418 7.96 8.94 0.36
CA ARG A 418 7.21 8.50 1.53
C ARG A 418 7.07 6.99 1.62
N SER A 419 6.81 6.32 0.50
CA SER A 419 6.68 4.84 0.47
C SER A 419 8.01 4.13 0.72
N ASN A 420 9.12 4.66 0.20
CA ASN A 420 10.45 4.09 0.43
C ASN A 420 10.94 4.38 1.86
N TRP A 421 10.69 5.59 2.37
CA TRP A 421 10.99 5.99 3.74
C TRP A 421 10.19 5.15 4.75
N GLY A 422 8.89 4.94 4.52
CA GLY A 422 8.10 4.05 5.38
C GLY A 422 8.61 2.60 5.40
N ARG A 423 9.01 2.09 4.23
CA ARG A 423 9.63 0.75 4.11
C ARG A 423 11.02 0.66 4.74
N SER A 424 11.81 1.74 4.77
CA SER A 424 13.12 1.72 5.44
C SER A 424 12.99 1.73 6.96
N LEU A 425 11.92 2.34 7.49
CA LEU A 425 11.63 2.37 8.93
C LEU A 425 10.82 1.17 9.43
N GLY A 426 10.24 0.36 8.54
CA GLY A 426 9.38 -0.76 8.92
C GLY A 426 8.07 -0.32 9.60
N ILE A 427 7.57 0.88 9.28
CA ILE A 427 6.32 1.38 9.85
C ILE A 427 5.10 0.73 9.19
N ASP A 428 4.08 0.50 9.99
CA ASP A 428 2.87 -0.19 9.56
C ASP A 428 1.96 0.69 8.68
N GLN A 429 0.96 0.05 8.07
CA GLN A 429 0.06 0.72 7.16
C GLN A 429 -0.79 1.81 7.84
N ALA A 430 -1.13 1.65 9.14
CA ALA A 430 -1.89 2.65 9.87
C ALA A 430 -1.06 3.92 10.11
N SER A 431 0.20 3.78 10.50
CA SER A 431 1.13 4.91 10.63
C SER A 431 1.35 5.61 9.29
N MET A 432 1.50 4.82 8.22
CA MET A 432 1.59 5.38 6.86
C MET A 432 0.33 6.15 6.46
N ALA A 433 -0.86 5.64 6.78
CA ALA A 433 -2.11 6.35 6.50
C ALA A 433 -2.21 7.66 7.29
N TYR A 434 -1.75 7.67 8.54
CA TYR A 434 -1.68 8.89 9.35
C TYR A 434 -0.75 9.94 8.73
N ILE A 435 0.47 9.55 8.33
CA ILE A 435 1.41 10.46 7.65
C ILE A 435 0.81 11.01 6.35
N LYS A 436 0.12 10.16 5.57
CA LYS A 436 -0.56 10.59 4.34
C LYS A 436 -1.63 11.65 4.57
N SER A 437 -2.22 11.70 5.77
CA SER A 437 -3.26 12.66 6.13
C SER A 437 -2.73 14.01 6.61
N MET A 438 -1.43 14.11 6.87
CA MET A 438 -0.78 15.36 7.30
C MET A 438 -0.63 16.34 6.13
N PRO A 439 -0.53 17.66 6.38
CA PRO A 439 -0.12 18.64 5.38
C PRO A 439 1.24 18.28 4.74
N GLU A 440 1.45 18.65 3.47
CA GLU A 440 2.67 18.28 2.73
C GLU A 440 3.95 18.75 3.43
N ASP A 441 3.95 19.98 3.95
CA ASP A 441 5.10 20.55 4.65
C ASP A 441 5.48 19.74 5.90
N ALA A 442 4.46 19.28 6.65
CA ALA A 442 4.68 18.44 7.82
C ALA A 442 5.22 17.05 7.42
N GLN A 443 4.77 16.51 6.28
CA GLN A 443 5.32 15.26 5.75
C GLN A 443 6.79 15.41 5.36
N MET A 444 7.17 16.55 4.73
CA MET A 444 8.55 16.81 4.36
C MET A 444 9.46 16.90 5.58
N VAL A 445 9.10 17.73 6.57
CA VAL A 445 9.84 17.85 7.85
C VAL A 445 10.02 16.48 8.50
N LEU A 446 8.96 15.68 8.51
CA LEU A 446 8.99 14.32 9.06
C LEU A 446 9.97 13.41 8.31
N MET A 447 10.07 13.50 6.98
CA MET A 447 10.98 12.64 6.21
C MET A 447 12.45 13.11 6.23
N THR A 448 12.70 14.41 6.45
CA THR A 448 14.05 14.97 6.47
C THR A 448 14.67 15.03 7.87
N GLU A 449 13.87 15.27 8.92
CA GLU A 449 14.38 15.51 10.28
C GLU A 449 14.13 14.37 11.26
N PHE A 450 13.24 13.42 10.95
CA PHE A 450 12.97 12.33 11.88
C PHE A 450 14.16 11.36 11.96
N ASP A 451 14.74 11.27 13.15
CA ASP A 451 15.79 10.31 13.48
C ASP A 451 15.24 9.13 14.29
N PRO A 452 15.19 7.92 13.71
CA PRO A 452 14.73 6.71 14.40
C PRO A 452 15.76 6.19 15.42
N SER A 453 17.04 6.57 15.34
CA SER A 453 18.11 6.00 16.17
C SER A 453 17.98 6.35 17.66
N GLY A 454 17.22 7.39 18.00
CA GLY A 454 17.01 7.84 19.36
C GLY A 454 16.02 7.02 20.20
N THR A 455 15.43 5.93 19.69
CA THR A 455 14.57 5.05 20.49
C THR A 455 15.41 4.06 21.28
N LYS A 456 15.39 4.12 22.61
CA LYS A 456 16.07 3.12 23.46
C LYS A 456 15.32 1.79 23.54
N ASP A 457 14.02 1.81 23.25
CA ASP A 457 13.06 0.71 23.40
C ASP A 457 12.66 0.06 22.08
N GLY A 458 13.21 0.54 20.94
CA GLY A 458 12.81 0.08 19.61
C GLY A 458 11.42 0.53 19.18
N ASN A 459 10.73 1.38 19.95
CA ASN A 459 9.38 1.84 19.63
C ASN A 459 9.41 3.03 18.65
N ILE A 460 9.79 2.74 17.40
CA ILE A 460 9.89 3.73 16.32
C ILE A 460 8.53 4.39 16.07
N VAL A 461 7.43 3.63 16.12
CA VAL A 461 6.07 4.14 15.87
C VAL A 461 5.66 5.17 16.92
N GLY A 462 5.86 4.90 18.22
CA GLY A 462 5.53 5.84 19.28
C GLY A 462 6.31 7.15 19.17
N ARG A 463 7.62 7.07 18.91
CA ARG A 463 8.47 8.26 18.70
C ARG A 463 8.07 9.03 17.45
N LEU A 464 7.76 8.31 16.37
CA LEU A 464 7.30 8.89 15.12
C LEU A 464 6.00 9.67 15.30
N MET A 465 5.03 9.12 16.03
CA MET A 465 3.77 9.81 16.32
C MET A 465 3.98 11.08 17.16
N GLY A 466 4.91 11.03 18.11
CA GLY A 466 5.33 12.22 18.86
C GLY A 466 5.96 13.29 17.96
N PHE A 467 6.87 12.89 17.09
CA PHE A 467 7.54 13.80 16.15
C PHE A 467 6.57 14.36 15.10
N ALA A 468 5.62 13.56 14.61
CA ALA A 468 4.61 14.00 13.66
C ALA A 468 3.75 15.15 14.19
N LYS A 469 3.43 15.16 15.49
CA LYS A 469 2.75 16.30 16.13
C LYS A 469 3.62 17.56 16.10
N LYS A 470 4.92 17.43 16.37
CA LYS A 470 5.89 18.54 16.27
C LYS A 470 5.99 19.05 14.82
N ALA A 471 6.09 18.15 13.85
CA ALA A 471 6.13 18.49 12.42
C ALA A 471 4.85 19.22 11.97
N MET A 472 3.67 18.82 12.45
CA MET A 472 2.42 19.55 12.20
C MET A 472 2.42 20.95 12.82
N ALA A 473 2.93 21.10 14.04
CA ALA A 473 3.08 22.42 14.66
C ALA A 473 4.07 23.32 13.90
N MET A 474 5.19 22.76 13.42
CA MET A 474 6.17 23.48 12.60
C MET A 474 5.57 23.92 11.26
N ALA A 475 4.80 23.06 10.61
CA ALA A 475 4.09 23.41 9.37
C ALA A 475 3.03 24.51 9.59
N GLN A 476 2.31 24.47 10.73
CA GLN A 476 1.32 25.49 11.07
C GLN A 476 1.93 26.83 11.47
N ALA A 477 3.14 26.82 12.07
CA ALA A 477 3.85 28.02 12.48
C ALA A 477 4.39 28.85 11.31
N GLY A 478 4.21 28.41 10.06
CA GLY A 478 4.31 29.29 8.90
C GLY A 478 5.71 29.87 8.63
N ALA A 479 6.78 29.23 9.08
CA ALA A 479 8.11 29.54 8.61
C ALA A 479 8.35 28.83 7.27
N SER A 480 7.96 29.49 6.18
CA SER A 480 8.55 29.26 4.86
C SER A 480 10.03 29.67 4.87
N ALA A 481 10.83 28.91 5.62
CA ALA A 481 12.27 29.02 5.70
C ALA A 481 12.81 27.61 5.86
N TYR A 482 12.90 26.89 4.74
CA TYR A 482 14.05 26.00 4.62
C TYR A 482 15.29 26.86 4.84
N PRO A 483 16.18 26.52 5.79
CA PRO A 483 17.40 27.29 5.96
C PRO A 483 18.24 27.08 4.71
N ALA A 484 18.22 28.05 3.80
CA ALA A 484 19.36 28.31 2.94
C ALA A 484 20.57 28.45 3.87
N ALA A 485 21.66 27.77 3.54
CA ALA A 485 22.89 27.78 4.31
C ALA A 485 23.25 29.20 4.79
N ALA A 486 23.55 29.31 6.08
CA ALA A 486 23.60 30.54 6.87
C ALA A 486 24.38 31.71 6.23
N SER A 487 23.72 32.86 6.14
CA SER A 487 24.35 34.18 6.18
C SER A 487 23.51 35.10 7.07
N SER A 488 24.19 35.72 8.04
CA SER A 488 23.64 36.44 9.18
C SER A 488 23.36 37.92 8.88
N GLN A 489 22.17 38.41 9.23
CA GLN A 489 21.83 39.79 9.64
C GLN A 489 20.28 39.81 9.78
N GLY A 490 19.65 40.07 10.91
CA GLY A 490 19.83 41.17 11.85
C GLY A 490 18.78 42.26 11.54
N GLY A 491 17.59 42.20 12.14
CA GLY A 491 16.56 43.22 11.94
C GLY A 491 15.30 43.03 12.79
N SER A 492 15.11 43.94 13.74
CA SER A 492 14.00 44.01 14.70
C SER A 492 12.64 44.37 14.08
N CYS A 493 11.55 43.91 14.70
CA CYS A 493 10.17 44.35 14.42
C CYS A 493 9.68 45.28 15.55
N PRO A 494 8.95 46.36 15.27
CA PRO A 494 8.08 47.01 16.27
C PRO A 494 6.59 46.70 16.01
N ASN A 495 5.84 46.70 17.11
CA ASN A 495 4.39 46.52 17.19
C ASN A 495 3.61 47.68 16.55
N GLY A 496 2.42 47.37 16.03
CA GLY A 496 1.42 48.37 15.66
C GLY A 496 0.04 47.73 15.54
N ASP A 497 -0.77 47.88 16.60
CA ASP A 497 -2.21 47.65 16.59
C ASP A 497 -2.87 48.77 15.77
N GLY A 498 -3.50 48.40 14.66
CA GLY A 498 -4.13 49.35 13.72
C GLY A 498 -5.30 48.72 12.98
N GLU A 499 -6.48 49.24 13.29
CA GLU A 499 -7.78 49.10 12.63
C GLU A 499 -7.69 48.90 11.09
N GLN A 500 -7.71 47.64 10.63
CA GLN A 500 -7.74 47.26 9.20
C GLN A 500 -9.12 46.73 8.85
N SER A 501 -9.96 47.56 8.22
CA SER A 501 -11.31 47.13 7.79
C SER A 501 -11.60 47.35 6.30
N LEU A 502 -10.60 47.64 5.45
CA LEU A 502 -10.81 47.86 4.00
C LEU A 502 -9.79 47.15 3.07
N GLU A 503 -8.79 46.43 3.57
CA GLU A 503 -7.78 45.76 2.71
C GLU A 503 -8.15 44.34 2.25
N SER A 504 -9.30 43.81 2.68
CA SER A 504 -9.69 42.41 2.36
C SER A 504 -10.31 42.22 0.98
N GLU A 505 -10.86 43.28 0.39
CA GLU A 505 -11.57 43.21 -0.90
C GLU A 505 -10.69 42.80 -2.10
N PRO A 506 -9.46 43.35 -2.30
CA PRO A 506 -8.60 42.90 -3.41
C PRO A 506 -8.15 41.45 -3.27
N ALA A 507 -7.88 40.98 -2.04
CA ALA A 507 -7.44 39.61 -1.79
C ALA A 507 -8.50 38.56 -2.11
N VAL A 508 -9.78 38.89 -1.92
CA VAL A 508 -10.90 37.99 -2.25
C VAL A 508 -11.08 37.87 -3.76
N MET A 509 -10.96 38.97 -4.51
CA MET A 509 -11.08 38.95 -5.98
C MET A 509 -9.92 38.19 -6.63
N ASP A 510 -8.68 38.39 -6.16
CA ASP A 510 -7.52 37.62 -6.60
C ASP A 510 -7.68 36.12 -6.32
N PHE A 511 -8.26 35.77 -5.17
CA PHE A 511 -8.54 34.38 -4.81
C PHE A 511 -9.56 33.73 -5.76
N ILE A 512 -10.65 34.44 -6.07
CA ILE A 512 -11.70 33.96 -6.99
C ILE A 512 -11.10 33.73 -8.38
N GLN A 513 -10.34 34.71 -8.88
CA GLN A 513 -9.68 34.60 -10.19
C GLN A 513 -8.66 33.45 -10.22
N ARG A 514 -7.83 33.31 -9.18
CA ARG A 514 -6.81 32.25 -9.08
C ARG A 514 -7.43 30.85 -9.04
N CYS A 515 -8.58 30.69 -8.41
CA CYS A 515 -9.25 29.40 -8.28
C CYS A 515 -10.20 29.06 -9.44
N GLY A 516 -10.39 29.98 -10.39
CA GLY A 516 -11.37 29.83 -11.46
C GLY A 516 -12.81 29.73 -10.93
N LEU A 517 -13.10 30.43 -9.84
CA LEU A 517 -14.43 30.50 -9.24
C LEU A 517 -15.25 31.59 -9.95
N ASP A 518 -16.56 31.41 -9.97
CA ASP A 518 -17.50 32.42 -10.44
C ASP A 518 -17.74 33.49 -9.37
N THR A 519 -18.28 34.65 -9.78
CA THR A 519 -18.55 35.76 -8.87
C THR A 519 -19.57 35.41 -7.78
N SER A 520 -20.40 34.36 -7.98
CA SER A 520 -21.30 33.85 -6.94
C SER A 520 -20.56 33.34 -5.69
N ALA A 521 -19.27 33.01 -5.79
CA ALA A 521 -18.45 32.65 -4.64
C ALA A 521 -18.30 33.80 -3.62
N LEU A 522 -18.49 35.06 -4.05
CA LEU A 522 -18.50 36.22 -3.14
C LEU A 522 -19.60 36.09 -2.08
N GLU A 523 -20.79 35.60 -2.45
CA GLU A 523 -21.93 35.43 -1.53
C GLU A 523 -21.59 34.48 -0.36
N ILE A 524 -20.62 33.57 -0.57
CA ILE A 524 -20.16 32.60 0.43
C ILE A 524 -19.02 33.18 1.26
N LEU A 525 -18.13 33.97 0.65
CA LEU A 525 -16.89 34.46 1.24
C LEU A 525 -17.08 35.75 2.04
N GLU A 526 -17.94 36.66 1.57
CA GLU A 526 -18.25 37.95 2.20
C GLU A 526 -18.80 37.82 3.64
N PRO A 527 -19.72 36.89 3.96
CA PRO A 527 -20.23 36.77 5.33
C PRO A 527 -19.25 36.03 6.29
N LEU A 528 -18.09 35.58 5.82
CA LEU A 528 -17.16 34.83 6.69
C LEU A 528 -16.42 35.77 7.64
N PRO A 529 -16.24 35.37 8.92
CA PRO A 529 -15.33 36.06 9.83
C PRO A 529 -13.93 36.21 9.21
N ALA A 530 -13.26 37.34 9.43
CA ALA A 530 -11.98 37.67 8.77
C ALA A 530 -10.91 36.59 8.96
N ASP A 531 -10.84 35.99 10.15
CA ASP A 531 -9.95 34.88 10.46
C ASP A 531 -10.29 33.61 9.67
N VAL A 532 -11.57 33.36 9.38
CA VAL A 532 -12.05 32.20 8.58
C VAL A 532 -11.77 32.46 7.11
N LEU A 533 -12.06 33.66 6.62
CA LEU A 533 -11.79 34.08 5.25
C LEU A 533 -10.29 33.97 4.93
N ALA A 534 -9.42 34.48 5.79
CA ALA A 534 -7.97 34.34 5.64
C ALA A 534 -7.53 32.86 5.57
N THR A 535 -8.13 32.00 6.40
CA THR A 535 -7.84 30.56 6.39
C THR A 535 -8.29 29.89 5.09
N VAL A 536 -9.44 30.30 4.55
CA VAL A 536 -9.99 29.80 3.27
C VAL A 536 -9.10 30.24 2.12
N ILE A 537 -8.75 31.52 2.03
CA ILE A 537 -7.89 32.08 0.97
C ILE A 537 -6.51 31.42 0.97
N ALA A 538 -5.92 31.18 2.14
CA ALA A 538 -4.57 30.61 2.27
C ALA A 538 -4.51 29.11 1.97
N ASN A 539 -5.54 28.33 2.34
CA ASN A 539 -5.44 26.86 2.38
C ASN A 539 -6.38 26.14 1.41
N PHE A 540 -7.31 26.83 0.77
CA PHE A 540 -8.20 26.20 -0.20
C PHE A 540 -7.41 25.82 -1.46
N ASN A 541 -7.48 24.53 -1.81
CA ASN A 541 -6.87 24.00 -3.03
C ASN A 541 -7.99 23.59 -4.02
N PRO A 542 -8.11 24.28 -5.17
CA PRO A 542 -9.12 23.95 -6.18
C PRO A 542 -8.84 22.61 -6.90
N SER A 543 -7.60 22.09 -6.83
CA SER A 543 -7.24 20.82 -7.46
C SER A 543 -7.87 19.61 -6.76
N GLY A 544 -8.18 18.58 -7.55
CA GLY A 544 -8.72 17.31 -7.06
C GLY A 544 -10.25 17.20 -7.07
N THR A 545 -10.96 18.10 -7.75
CA THR A 545 -12.33 17.82 -8.21
C THR A 545 -12.25 16.90 -9.44
N LYS A 546 -12.99 15.78 -9.44
CA LYS A 546 -13.03 14.88 -10.62
C LYS A 546 -14.02 15.38 -11.68
N ASP A 547 -14.95 16.23 -11.26
CA ASP A 547 -16.10 16.74 -11.98
C ASP A 547 -15.93 18.21 -12.38
N GLY A 548 -14.81 18.84 -12.04
CA GLY A 548 -14.58 20.27 -12.30
C GLY A 548 -15.38 21.21 -11.40
N ASN A 549 -16.14 20.71 -10.43
CA ASN A 549 -17.01 21.52 -9.57
C ASN A 549 -16.23 22.16 -8.40
N VAL A 550 -15.48 23.22 -8.71
CA VAL A 550 -14.66 23.95 -7.72
C VAL A 550 -15.52 24.67 -6.69
N SER A 551 -16.65 25.27 -7.08
CA SER A 551 -17.57 25.98 -6.18
C SER A 551 -18.19 25.05 -5.13
N GLY A 552 -18.61 23.84 -5.53
CA GLY A 552 -19.10 22.82 -4.59
C GLY A 552 -18.04 22.38 -3.57
N ARG A 553 -16.77 22.30 -4.00
CA ARG A 553 -15.64 22.00 -3.12
C ARG A 553 -15.36 23.15 -2.15
N LEU A 554 -15.44 24.40 -2.61
CA LEU A 554 -15.29 25.59 -1.76
C LEU A 554 -16.34 25.59 -0.64
N HIS A 555 -17.62 25.38 -0.98
CA HIS A 555 -18.70 25.24 0.00
C HIS A 555 -18.45 24.13 1.02
N GLY A 556 -17.93 22.98 0.56
CA GLY A 556 -17.54 21.88 1.45
C GLY A 556 -16.43 22.30 2.40
N TYR A 557 -15.40 22.96 1.88
CA TYR A 557 -14.24 23.39 2.65
C TYR A 557 -14.59 24.46 3.70
N VAL A 558 -15.33 25.50 3.32
CA VAL A 558 -15.81 26.55 4.23
C VAL A 558 -16.60 25.94 5.39
N ARG A 559 -17.49 24.98 5.13
CA ARG A 559 -18.22 24.25 6.19
C ARG A 559 -17.29 23.52 7.15
N VAL A 560 -16.23 22.87 6.65
CA VAL A 560 -15.25 22.17 7.50
C VAL A 560 -14.46 23.16 8.36
N VAL A 561 -14.06 24.31 7.82
CA VAL A 561 -13.34 25.35 8.58
C VAL A 561 -14.24 25.93 9.67
N LEU A 562 -15.50 26.27 9.36
CA LEU A 562 -16.46 26.76 10.34
C LEU A 562 -16.79 25.73 11.44
N ALA A 563 -16.92 24.45 11.07
CA ALA A 563 -17.15 23.37 12.04
C ALA A 563 -15.96 23.17 12.98
N ARG A 564 -14.72 23.28 12.48
CA ARG A 564 -13.50 23.17 13.29
C ARG A 564 -13.35 24.30 14.31
N ARG A 565 -13.85 25.50 14.00
CA ARG A 565 -13.87 26.64 14.93
C ARG A 565 -15.04 26.64 15.90
N GLY A 566 -15.91 25.62 15.86
CA GLY A 566 -17.09 25.54 16.73
C GLY A 566 -18.20 26.52 16.36
N LEU A 567 -18.06 27.28 15.27
CA LEU A 567 -19.04 28.26 14.80
C LEU A 567 -20.22 27.62 14.07
N GLY A 568 -20.07 26.39 13.58
CA GLY A 568 -21.10 25.68 12.80
C GLY A 568 -22.23 25.01 13.60
N LYS A 569 -22.40 25.27 14.90
CA LYS A 569 -23.38 24.57 15.76
C LYS A 569 -24.40 25.45 16.49
N ALA A 570 -24.46 26.75 16.22
CA ALA A 570 -25.48 27.61 16.80
C ALA A 570 -26.70 27.72 15.86
N GLY A 571 -27.82 27.07 16.21
CA GLY A 571 -29.14 27.53 15.74
C GLY A 571 -29.88 26.71 14.68
N SER A 572 -29.96 25.38 14.80
CA SER A 572 -31.08 24.63 14.18
C SER A 572 -31.32 23.32 14.93
N GLY A 573 -32.04 23.42 16.05
CA GLY A 573 -32.64 22.28 16.74
C GLY A 573 -34.11 22.59 16.97
N PRO A 574 -35.05 21.72 16.53
CA PRO A 574 -36.48 21.98 16.70
C PRO A 574 -36.84 21.96 18.18
N ALA A 575 -37.58 22.99 18.61
CA ALA A 575 -38.09 23.13 19.96
C ALA A 575 -38.88 21.86 20.39
N LYS A 576 -38.39 21.19 21.44
CA LYS A 576 -39.13 20.13 22.12
C LYS A 576 -40.43 20.72 22.67
N ARG A 577 -41.56 20.37 22.05
CA ARG A 577 -42.89 20.58 22.63
C ARG A 577 -42.96 19.81 23.95
N GLN A 578 -43.03 20.57 25.03
CA GLN A 578 -43.35 20.15 26.37
C GLN A 578 -44.82 19.71 26.37
N ARG A 579 -45.08 18.42 26.58
CA ARG A 579 -46.44 17.93 26.91
C ARG A 579 -46.74 18.38 28.34
N MET A 580 -47.70 19.29 28.49
CA MET A 580 -48.47 19.43 29.72
C MET A 580 -49.69 18.52 29.61
N PHE A 581 -49.89 17.73 30.68
CA PHE A 581 -51.06 16.97 31.12
C PHE A 581 -51.87 16.18 30.09
#